data_AF-A0A7S2S9G7-F1
#
_entry.id   AF-A0A7S2S9G7-F1
#
_cell.length_a   1.000
_cell.length_b   1.000
_cell.length_c   1.000
_cell.angle_alpha   90.00
_cell.angle_beta   90.00
_cell.angle_gamma   90.00
#
_symmetry.space_group_name_H-M   'P 1'
#
loop_
_entity.id
_entity.type
_entity.pdbx_description
1 polymer ?
#
loop_
_entity_poly.entity_id
_entity_poly.type
_entity_poly.pdbx_seq_one_letter_code
_entity_poly.pdbx_strand_id
1 'polypeptide(L)'
;APLKDSDIILVWHIPKAGGSTLKSILSQCFSLKRVEQLYQQVETSTVAGISRAKGLHLASWDTIDYIVSSRLHEVSALFTKEHKGRMFALFRHPIDTAVSLFYYLGVAHWEPHYNPDLSNMTLKEYASQDFIV
;
A
#
# COMPACT_ATOMS: atom_id res chain seq x y z
N ALA A 1 -14.90 18.88 -5.49
CA ALA A 1 -16.13 18.49 -4.77
C ALA A 1 -15.83 18.48 -3.26
N PRO A 2 -16.73 19.02 -2.42
CA PRO A 2 -16.55 19.07 -0.97
C PRO A 2 -16.36 17.67 -0.38
N LEU A 3 -15.70 17.58 0.78
CA LEU A 3 -15.60 16.35 1.56
C LEU A 3 -16.99 15.96 2.07
N LYS A 4 -17.29 14.67 2.07
CA LYS A 4 -18.50 14.09 2.63
C LYS A 4 -18.13 13.09 3.72
N ASP A 5 -19.01 12.90 4.69
CA ASP A 5 -18.83 11.93 5.76
C ASP A 5 -18.79 10.48 5.25
N SER A 6 -19.39 10.22 4.08
CA SER A 6 -19.36 8.92 3.39
C SER A 6 -18.07 8.68 2.59
N ASP A 7 -17.16 9.64 2.53
CA ASP A 7 -15.90 9.47 1.82
C ASP A 7 -14.90 8.68 2.67
N ILE A 8 -14.08 7.85 2.02
CA ILE A 8 -13.09 7.00 2.69
C ILE A 8 -11.69 7.43 2.29
N ILE A 9 -10.78 7.43 3.25
CA ILE A 9 -9.37 7.72 3.01
C ILE A 9 -8.75 6.56 2.22
N LEU A 10 -8.19 6.86 1.04
CA LEU A 10 -7.35 5.93 0.29
C LEU A 10 -5.88 6.30 0.49
N VAL A 11 -5.10 5.44 1.12
CA VAL A 11 -3.65 5.58 1.18
C VAL A 11 -3.04 4.84 0.01
N TRP A 12 -2.57 5.59 -0.99
CA TRP A 12 -1.77 5.02 -2.06
C TRP A 12 -0.37 4.74 -1.53
N HIS A 13 -0.06 3.46 -1.37
CA HIS A 13 1.18 3.00 -0.76
C HIS A 13 2.29 2.84 -1.79
N ILE A 14 3.27 3.73 -1.71
CA ILE A 14 4.52 3.61 -2.45
C ILE A 14 5.54 2.88 -1.56
N PRO A 15 6.11 1.73 -1.98
CA PRO A 15 7.08 1.00 -1.21
C PRO A 15 8.25 1.89 -0.76
N LYS A 16 8.67 1.71 0.51
CA LYS A 16 9.83 2.41 1.11
C LYS A 16 9.73 3.94 1.18
N ALA A 17 8.55 4.52 0.95
CA ALA A 17 8.31 5.96 1.08
C ALA A 17 7.79 6.39 2.46
N GLY A 18 7.80 5.51 3.46
CA GLY A 18 7.30 5.81 4.82
C GLY A 18 5.88 5.32 5.11
N GLY A 19 5.35 4.42 4.28
CA GLY A 19 3.98 3.89 4.43
C GLY A 19 3.68 3.26 5.79
N SER A 20 4.63 2.54 6.41
CA SER A 20 4.45 1.97 7.76
C SER A 20 4.28 3.05 8.83
N THR A 21 5.07 4.12 8.76
CA THR A 21 4.95 5.27 9.67
C THR A 21 3.59 5.94 9.54
N LEU A 22 3.12 6.17 8.31
CA LEU A 22 1.79 6.74 8.07
C LEU A 22 0.68 5.86 8.65
N LYS A 23 0.74 4.54 8.43
CA LYS A 23 -0.21 3.58 9.00
C LYS A 23 -0.22 3.65 10.54
N SER A 24 0.95 3.74 11.17
CA SER A 24 1.05 3.92 12.63
C SER A 24 0.43 5.23 13.09
N ILE A 25 0.67 6.35 12.41
CA ILE A 25 0.05 7.64 12.76
C ILE A 25 -1.47 7.55 12.65
N LEU A 26 -2.00 7.06 11.53
CA LEU A 26 -3.45 6.94 11.31
C LEU A 26 -4.11 6.05 12.37
N SER A 27 -3.53 4.90 12.68
CA SER A 27 -4.15 3.98 13.64
C SER A 27 -3.87 4.29 15.11
N GLN A 28 -2.67 4.76 15.47
CA GLN A 28 -2.30 4.96 16.88
C GLN A 28 -2.60 6.38 17.36
N CYS A 29 -2.42 7.40 16.51
CA CYS A 29 -2.65 8.79 16.91
C CYS A 29 -4.08 9.25 16.62
N PHE A 30 -4.65 8.81 15.49
CA PHE A 30 -6.01 9.20 15.08
C PHE A 30 -7.06 8.11 15.34
N SER A 31 -6.66 6.95 15.86
CA SER A 31 -7.55 5.81 16.15
C SER A 31 -8.35 5.33 14.93
N LEU A 32 -7.83 5.54 13.73
CA LEU A 32 -8.48 5.12 12.49
C LEU A 32 -8.29 3.61 12.28
N LYS A 33 -9.38 2.96 11.89
CA LYS A 33 -9.48 1.54 11.64
C LYS A 33 -9.27 1.26 10.16
N ARG A 34 -8.41 0.30 9.86
CA ARG A 34 -8.28 -0.25 8.51
C ARG A 34 -8.86 -1.65 8.44
N VAL A 35 -9.23 -2.03 7.22
CA VAL A 35 -9.83 -3.35 6.97
C VAL A 35 -8.97 -4.50 7.48
N GLU A 36 -7.65 -4.49 7.23
CA GLU A 36 -6.77 -5.61 7.59
C GLU A 36 -6.59 -5.79 9.12
N GLN A 37 -6.89 -4.77 9.93
CA GLN A 37 -6.86 -4.88 11.39
C GLN A 37 -8.08 -5.60 11.96
N LEU A 38 -9.22 -5.50 11.28
CA LEU A 38 -10.51 -6.00 11.75
C LEU A 38 -10.93 -7.29 11.05
N TYR A 39 -10.54 -7.46 9.78
CA TYR A 39 -11.01 -8.51 8.90
C TYR A 39 -9.83 -9.11 8.12
N GLN A 40 -9.12 -10.06 8.74
CA GLN A 40 -7.91 -10.68 8.18
C GLN A 40 -8.11 -11.32 6.79
N GLN A 41 -9.35 -11.71 6.46
CA GLN A 41 -9.74 -12.31 5.19
C GLN A 41 -9.97 -11.29 4.05
N VAL A 42 -9.97 -9.99 4.34
CA VAL A 42 -10.15 -8.92 3.35
C VAL A 42 -8.86 -8.13 3.23
N GLU A 43 -8.23 -8.20 2.07
CA GLU A 43 -7.01 -7.46 1.75
C GLU A 43 -7.23 -6.57 0.53
N THR A 44 -6.48 -5.47 0.45
CA THR A 44 -6.52 -4.53 -0.68
C THR A 44 -5.16 -4.41 -1.39
N SER A 45 -4.24 -5.34 -1.15
CA SER A 45 -2.89 -5.42 -1.74
C SER A 45 -2.81 -6.22 -3.05
N THR A 46 -3.74 -7.17 -3.27
CA THR A 46 -3.75 -8.06 -4.44
C THR A 46 -4.95 -7.78 -5.33
N VAL A 47 -4.85 -8.08 -6.63
CA VAL A 47 -5.97 -7.92 -7.57
C VAL A 47 -7.16 -8.80 -7.15
N ALA A 48 -6.91 -10.04 -6.75
CA ALA A 48 -7.93 -10.96 -6.25
C ALA A 48 -8.60 -10.43 -4.96
N GLY A 49 -7.80 -9.93 -4.01
CA GLY A 49 -8.29 -9.32 -2.79
C GLY A 49 -9.16 -8.09 -3.04
N ILE A 50 -8.73 -7.19 -3.92
CA ILE A 50 -9.50 -6.02 -4.34
C ILE A 50 -10.82 -6.44 -5.00
N SER A 51 -10.80 -7.44 -5.90
CA SER A 51 -12.03 -7.94 -6.52
C SER A 51 -13.02 -8.49 -5.48
N ARG A 52 -12.52 -9.22 -4.48
CA ARG A 52 -13.34 -9.69 -3.35
C ARG A 52 -13.90 -8.54 -2.52
N ALA A 53 -13.06 -7.57 -2.16
CA ALA A 53 -13.46 -6.37 -1.42
C ALA A 53 -14.55 -5.57 -2.16
N LYS A 54 -14.47 -5.51 -3.49
CA LYS A 54 -15.50 -4.90 -4.33
C LYS A 54 -16.84 -5.62 -4.21
N GLY A 55 -16.84 -6.96 -4.29
CA GLY A 55 -18.04 -7.77 -4.14
C GLY A 55 -18.66 -7.69 -2.74
N LEU A 56 -17.88 -7.34 -1.73
CA LEU A 56 -18.33 -7.09 -0.35
C LEU A 56 -18.78 -5.64 -0.11
N HIS A 57 -18.71 -4.77 -1.12
CA HIS A 57 -18.96 -3.33 -0.99
C HIS A 57 -18.14 -2.69 0.13
N LEU A 58 -16.84 -3.03 0.23
CA LEU A 58 -15.96 -2.57 1.31
C LEU A 58 -16.00 -1.05 1.53
N ALA A 59 -16.08 -0.27 0.45
CA ALA A 59 -16.09 1.19 0.54
C ALA A 59 -17.39 1.79 1.13
N SER A 60 -18.41 0.98 1.41
CA SER A 60 -19.62 1.44 2.10
C SER A 60 -19.72 0.93 3.55
N TRP A 61 -18.67 0.30 4.07
CA TRP A 61 -18.63 -0.15 5.45
C TRP A 61 -18.40 1.04 6.39
N ASP A 62 -19.19 1.11 7.46
CA ASP A 62 -19.09 2.12 8.52
C ASP A 62 -18.02 1.79 9.57
N THR A 63 -17.47 0.58 9.53
CA THR A 63 -16.47 0.10 10.50
C THR A 63 -15.02 0.38 10.11
N ILE A 64 -14.77 0.87 8.90
CA ILE A 64 -13.43 1.19 8.39
C ILE A 64 -13.32 2.68 8.08
N ASP A 65 -12.16 3.24 8.37
CA ASP A 65 -11.87 4.66 8.15
C ASP A 65 -10.93 4.88 6.96
N TYR A 66 -10.07 3.89 6.67
CA TYR A 66 -9.12 3.99 5.55
C TYR A 66 -8.74 2.65 4.92
N ILE A 67 -8.42 2.72 3.62
CA ILE A 67 -7.95 1.61 2.78
C ILE A 67 -6.51 1.91 2.36
N VAL A 68 -5.65 0.88 2.29
CA VAL A 68 -4.27 1.04 1.85
C VAL A 68 -3.99 0.11 0.67
N SER A 69 -3.58 0.66 -0.47
CA SER A 69 -3.18 -0.17 -1.61
C SER A 69 -2.03 0.46 -2.39
N SER A 70 -1.13 -0.37 -2.92
CA SER A 70 -0.16 0.05 -3.95
C SER A 70 -0.74 0.02 -5.37
N ARG A 71 -1.90 -0.64 -5.56
CA ARG A 71 -2.57 -0.87 -6.84
C ARG A 71 -3.65 0.17 -7.11
N LEU A 72 -3.21 1.39 -7.44
CA LEU A 72 -4.08 2.57 -7.54
C LEU A 72 -5.26 2.38 -8.50
N HIS A 73 -5.02 1.79 -9.67
CA HIS A 73 -6.06 1.64 -10.69
C HIS A 73 -7.08 0.59 -10.27
N GLU A 74 -6.63 -0.54 -9.76
CA GLU A 74 -7.50 -1.64 -9.34
C GLU A 74 -8.34 -1.25 -8.12
N VAL A 75 -7.70 -0.63 -7.10
CA VAL A 75 -8.41 -0.23 -5.87
C VAL A 75 -9.43 0.88 -6.13
N SER A 76 -9.25 1.68 -7.20
CA SER A 76 -10.23 2.71 -7.59
C SER A 76 -11.63 2.12 -7.84
N ALA A 77 -11.71 0.85 -8.24
CA ALA A 77 -12.96 0.15 -8.51
C ALA A 77 -13.79 -0.15 -7.25
N LEU A 78 -13.25 0.08 -6.04
CA LEU A 78 -13.97 -0.06 -4.78
C LEU A 78 -14.91 1.13 -4.52
N PHE A 79 -14.59 2.32 -5.03
CA PHE A 79 -15.27 3.56 -4.68
C PHE A 79 -16.46 3.86 -5.62
N THR A 80 -17.46 4.58 -5.10
CA THR A 80 -18.66 4.97 -5.84
C THR A 80 -18.86 6.49 -5.84
N LYS A 81 -19.96 6.98 -6.43
CA LYS A 81 -20.30 8.41 -6.39
C LYS A 81 -20.69 8.87 -4.98
N GLU A 82 -21.22 7.93 -4.19
CA GLU A 82 -21.69 8.08 -2.82
C GLU A 82 -20.53 7.94 -1.84
N HIS A 83 -19.63 6.97 -2.06
CA HIS A 83 -18.46 6.70 -1.21
C HIS A 83 -17.17 6.93 -2.01
N LYS A 84 -16.65 8.16 -2.02
CA LYS A 84 -15.48 8.51 -2.82
C LYS A 84 -14.19 8.23 -2.05
N GLY A 85 -13.18 7.76 -2.78
CA GLY A 85 -11.82 7.68 -2.25
C GLY A 85 -11.17 9.06 -2.16
N ARG A 86 -10.70 9.44 -0.97
CA ARG A 86 -9.88 10.64 -0.73
C ARG A 86 -8.43 10.20 -0.59
N MET A 87 -7.68 10.41 -1.66
CA MET A 87 -6.36 9.83 -1.79
C MET A 87 -5.29 10.67 -1.07
N PHE A 88 -4.45 9.99 -0.29
CA PHE A 88 -3.19 10.49 0.24
C PHE A 88 -2.05 9.59 -0.23
N ALA A 89 -0.90 10.18 -0.53
CA ALA A 89 0.30 9.45 -0.90
C ALA A 89 1.51 10.13 -0.26
N LEU A 90 2.47 9.33 0.19
CA LEU A 90 3.79 9.81 0.59
C LEU A 90 4.78 9.46 -0.49
N PHE A 91 5.47 10.48 -0.99
CA PHE A 91 6.55 10.33 -1.95
C PHE A 91 7.88 10.53 -1.25
N ARG A 92 8.88 9.81 -1.73
CA ARG A 92 10.29 10.00 -1.39
C ARG A 92 11.08 10.04 -2.69
N HIS A 93 12.27 10.63 -2.67
CA HIS A 93 13.16 10.65 -3.82
C HIS A 93 13.27 9.24 -4.46
N PRO A 94 13.08 9.10 -5.78
CA PRO A 94 12.93 7.80 -6.41
C PRO A 94 14.17 6.91 -6.24
N ILE A 95 15.37 7.50 -6.31
CA ILE A 95 16.62 6.77 -6.07
C ILE A 95 16.67 6.22 -4.65
N ASP A 96 16.26 7.01 -3.65
CA ASP A 96 16.25 6.54 -2.26
C ASP A 96 15.28 5.39 -2.04
N THR A 97 14.11 5.44 -2.68
CA THR A 97 13.14 4.34 -2.59
C THR A 97 13.70 3.06 -3.22
N ALA A 98 14.38 3.17 -4.37
CA ALA A 98 15.01 2.04 -5.04
C ALA A 98 16.16 1.45 -4.21
N VAL A 99 17.05 2.30 -3.68
CA VAL A 99 18.15 1.87 -2.80
C VAL A 99 17.61 1.23 -1.52
N SER A 100 16.59 1.82 -0.90
CA SER A 100 15.97 1.24 0.30
C SER A 100 15.27 -0.09 0.01
N LEU A 101 14.71 -0.25 -1.19
CA LEU A 101 14.08 -1.49 -1.62
C LEU A 101 15.12 -2.59 -1.86
N PHE A 102 16.23 -2.27 -2.52
CA PHE A 102 17.36 -3.19 -2.74
C PHE A 102 17.82 -3.84 -1.43
N TYR A 103 18.19 -3.03 -0.44
CA TYR A 103 18.65 -3.55 0.85
C TYR A 103 17.55 -4.31 1.62
N TYR A 104 16.29 -3.89 1.45
CA TYR A 104 15.16 -4.53 2.12
C TYR A 104 14.87 -5.93 1.59
N LEU A 105 14.84 -6.09 0.26
CA LEU A 105 14.57 -7.38 -0.38
C LEU A 105 15.67 -8.40 -0.14
N GLY A 106 16.89 -7.97 0.19
CA GLY A 106 17.99 -8.85 0.59
C GLY A 106 17.84 -9.51 1.96
N VAL A 107 16.96 -8.99 2.84
CA VAL A 107 16.85 -9.48 4.24
C VAL A 107 15.43 -9.90 4.65
N ALA A 108 14.41 -9.45 3.93
CA ALA A 108 13.01 -9.63 4.30
C ALA A 108 12.46 -11.01 3.88
N HIS A 109 12.89 -12.10 4.53
CA HIS A 109 12.52 -13.48 4.17
C HIS A 109 11.01 -13.80 4.14
N TRP A 110 10.17 -12.96 4.75
CA TRP A 110 8.71 -13.09 4.75
C TRP A 110 8.03 -12.40 3.55
N GLU A 111 8.76 -11.58 2.79
CA GLU A 111 8.23 -10.88 1.62
C GLU A 111 8.24 -11.79 0.39
N PRO A 112 7.18 -11.80 -0.45
CA PRO A 112 7.13 -12.63 -1.66
C PRO A 112 8.26 -12.37 -2.66
N HIS A 113 8.80 -11.14 -2.66
CA HIS A 113 9.88 -10.71 -3.55
C HIS A 113 11.26 -10.72 -2.86
N TYR A 114 11.38 -11.38 -1.71
CA TYR A 114 12.67 -11.63 -1.08
C TYR A 114 13.66 -12.24 -2.07
N ASN A 115 14.87 -11.70 -2.13
CA ASN A 115 15.93 -12.23 -2.95
C ASN A 115 17.24 -12.26 -2.14
N PRO A 116 17.70 -13.44 -1.68
CA PRO A 116 18.91 -13.56 -0.87
C PRO A 116 20.17 -13.12 -1.63
N ASP A 117 20.19 -13.20 -2.96
CA ASP A 117 21.35 -12.82 -3.78
C ASP A 117 21.67 -11.32 -3.64
N LEU A 118 20.65 -10.49 -3.38
CA LEU A 118 20.84 -9.06 -3.13
C LEU A 118 21.66 -8.77 -1.88
N SER A 119 21.67 -9.68 -0.89
CA SER A 119 22.51 -9.54 0.31
C SER A 119 23.99 -9.81 0.05
N ASN A 120 24.29 -10.57 -1.00
CA ASN A 120 25.64 -10.97 -1.40
C ASN A 120 26.25 -10.05 -2.46
N MET A 121 25.58 -8.96 -2.82
CA MET A 121 26.05 -8.01 -3.83
C MET A 121 26.00 -6.57 -3.30
N THR A 122 26.84 -5.72 -3.83
CA THR A 122 26.82 -4.28 -3.55
C THR A 122 25.76 -3.59 -4.40
N LEU A 123 25.30 -2.41 -3.93
CA LEU A 123 24.39 -1.56 -4.70
C LEU A 123 24.97 -1.17 -6.06
N LYS A 124 26.30 -0.96 -6.15
CA LYS A 124 26.97 -0.62 -7.41
C LYS A 124 26.93 -1.78 -8.40
N GLU A 125 27.19 -3.00 -7.95
CA GLU A 125 27.10 -4.20 -8.79
C GLU A 125 25.68 -4.40 -9.27
N TYR A 126 24.68 -4.28 -8.39
CA TYR A 126 23.27 -4.34 -8.76
C TYR A 126 22.89 -3.29 -9.80
N ALA A 127 23.29 -2.03 -9.59
CA ALA A 127 23.00 -0.94 -10.53
C ALA A 127 23.73 -1.07 -11.87
N SER A 128 24.77 -1.90 -11.96
CA SER A 128 25.56 -2.13 -13.18
C SER A 128 25.12 -3.40 -13.92
N GLN A 129 24.14 -4.14 -13.41
CA GLN A 129 23.60 -5.31 -14.12
C GLN A 129 22.69 -4.85 -15.26
N ASP A 130 22.86 -5.47 -16.43
CA ASP A 130 21.92 -5.32 -17.54
C ASP A 130 20.65 -6.10 -17.23
N PHE A 131 19.69 -5.44 -16.59
CA PHE A 131 18.32 -5.92 -16.56
C PHE A 131 17.71 -5.60 -17.92
N ILE A 132 17.38 -6.62 -18.72
CA ILE A 132 16.49 -6.44 -19.85
C ILE A 132 15.14 -6.01 -19.26
N VAL A 133 14.82 -4.72 -19.44
CA VAL A 133 13.54 -4.12 -19.03
C VAL A 133 12.41 -4.65 -19.92
#